data_AF-A0A2K2DQY3-F1
#
_entry.id   AF-A0A2K2DQY3-F1
#
_cell.length_a   1.000
_cell.length_b   1.000
_cell.length_c   1.000
_cell.angle_alpha   90.00
_cell.angle_beta   90.00
_cell.angle_gamma   90.00
#
_symmetry.space_group_name_H-M   'P 1'
#
loop_
_entity.id
_entity.type
_entity.pdbx_description
1 polymer ?
#
loop_
_entity_poly.entity_id
_entity_poly.type
_entity_poly.pdbx_seq_one_letter_code
_entity_poly.pdbx_strand_id
1 'polypeptide(L)'
;MSLSKLKGHAATSDTAAPLSSEDVTHYDSNEESQTSSSTKSATSRTSAKTLYWIIKKFNPIKRQLVNEIGFGGLLELPLWNAINRMFSTWLLAKVDCIDFAIALDEARRLQFTPQDVNKAFGIPCGHRDVLGPETKISDAAMAYLHEQAGISMSKISLKDAEKIVLMELSESNTRLQKDSFKMAFVIIVMGHLLSPSIKYNHVNIDFLGALRCTEEISQYNWCAYVIKGIIEAAQKVQADLSMNKVVSNISACHLFLQIHYLDNLLLGPLQPRKNMYP
;
A
#
# COMPACT_ATOMS: atom_id res chain seq x y z
N MET A 1 10.86 -40.83 -56.72
CA MET A 1 10.36 -40.11 -55.54
C MET A 1 11.45 -40.17 -54.48
N SER A 2 11.96 -39.00 -54.07
CA SER A 2 13.24 -38.85 -53.37
C SER A 2 13.07 -38.96 -51.85
N LEU A 3 13.94 -39.74 -51.21
CA LEU A 3 14.10 -39.88 -49.76
C LEU A 3 15.10 -38.84 -49.26
N SER A 4 14.70 -37.98 -48.31
CA SER A 4 15.59 -37.06 -47.62
C SER A 4 15.65 -37.30 -46.11
N LYS A 5 16.82 -37.83 -45.72
CA LYS A 5 17.72 -37.44 -44.61
C LYS A 5 17.28 -37.55 -43.13
N LEU A 6 18.01 -38.43 -42.45
CA LEU A 6 18.39 -38.43 -41.02
C LEU A 6 19.03 -37.11 -40.54
N LYS A 7 18.82 -36.75 -39.26
CA LYS A 7 19.86 -36.69 -38.21
C LYS A 7 19.27 -36.25 -36.86
N GLY A 8 19.51 -37.02 -35.80
CA GLY A 8 19.43 -36.55 -34.42
C GLY A 8 20.75 -35.91 -33.98
N HIS A 9 20.73 -35.09 -32.93
CA HIS A 9 21.86 -34.74 -32.04
C HIS A 9 21.30 -34.21 -30.71
N ALA A 10 21.99 -34.52 -29.61
CA ALA A 10 21.67 -34.16 -28.25
C ALA A 10 22.35 -32.84 -27.79
N ALA A 11 21.75 -32.25 -26.76
CA ALA A 11 22.29 -31.39 -25.68
C ALA A 11 23.13 -30.14 -26.00
N THR A 12 22.64 -28.98 -25.57
CA THR A 12 23.45 -27.94 -24.89
C THR A 12 22.60 -27.16 -23.90
N SER A 13 23.15 -27.02 -22.69
CA SER A 13 22.72 -26.13 -21.62
C SER A 13 22.94 -24.67 -22.01
N ASP A 14 21.95 -23.80 -21.82
CA ASP A 14 22.16 -22.36 -21.83
C ASP A 14 21.87 -21.75 -20.45
N THR A 15 22.98 -21.50 -19.76
CA THR A 15 23.17 -20.56 -18.67
C THR A 15 22.57 -19.20 -19.03
N ALA A 16 21.57 -18.74 -18.27
CA ALA A 16 21.06 -17.39 -18.36
C ALA A 16 22.11 -16.39 -17.81
N ALA A 17 22.63 -15.53 -18.68
CA ALA A 17 23.51 -14.44 -18.33
C ALA A 17 22.78 -13.33 -17.53
N PRO A 18 23.47 -12.51 -16.73
CA PRO A 18 22.85 -11.43 -15.97
C PRO A 18 22.43 -10.29 -16.90
N LEU A 19 21.22 -9.74 -16.65
CA LEU A 19 20.70 -8.56 -17.34
C LEU A 19 21.63 -7.34 -17.11
N SER A 20 22.00 -6.68 -18.19
CA SER A 20 22.87 -5.49 -18.22
C SER A 20 22.18 -4.25 -17.66
N SER A 21 23.00 -3.33 -17.16
CA SER A 21 22.67 -2.14 -16.37
C SER A 21 22.06 -0.96 -17.14
N GLU A 22 21.39 -1.19 -18.28
CA GLU A 22 20.91 -0.10 -19.15
C GLU A 22 19.38 -0.01 -19.32
N ASP A 23 18.59 -0.91 -18.72
CA ASP A 23 17.12 -0.83 -18.75
C ASP A 23 16.50 0.04 -17.63
N VAL A 24 17.33 0.77 -16.87
CA VAL A 24 16.87 1.67 -15.81
C VAL A 24 16.80 3.09 -16.34
N THR A 25 15.74 3.43 -17.09
CA THR A 25 15.48 4.82 -17.45
C THR A 25 14.11 5.32 -16.98
N HIS A 26 14.19 6.44 -16.26
CA HIS A 26 13.20 7.49 -16.09
C HIS A 26 11.89 7.20 -15.31
N TYR A 27 11.97 7.34 -13.98
CA TYR A 27 10.79 7.66 -13.16
C TYR A 27 10.49 9.16 -13.30
N ASP A 28 9.59 9.51 -14.22
CA ASP A 28 8.98 10.84 -14.23
C ASP A 28 7.75 10.83 -13.33
N SER A 29 7.78 11.69 -12.32
CA SER A 29 6.69 11.84 -11.34
C SER A 29 5.49 12.65 -11.84
N ASN A 30 5.37 12.89 -13.15
CA ASN A 30 4.27 13.66 -13.75
C ASN A 30 3.86 13.14 -15.13
N GLU A 31 2.79 12.35 -15.20
CA GLU A 31 1.91 12.35 -16.38
C GLU A 31 0.45 12.16 -15.94
N GLU A 32 -0.28 13.28 -15.82
CA GLU A 32 -1.74 13.27 -16.00
C GLU A 32 -2.02 13.17 -17.49
N SER A 33 -2.21 11.95 -18.00
CA SER A 33 -2.76 11.76 -19.34
C SER A 33 -4.26 12.09 -19.31
N GLN A 34 -4.59 13.32 -19.70
CA GLN A 34 -5.95 13.70 -20.07
C GLN A 34 -6.32 12.98 -21.37
N THR A 35 -7.20 11.99 -21.29
CA THR A 35 -7.95 11.50 -22.44
C THR A 35 -9.44 11.67 -22.16
N SER A 36 -10.06 12.47 -23.02
CA SER A 36 -11.48 12.80 -23.01
C SER A 36 -12.32 11.66 -23.58
N SER A 37 -13.08 10.97 -22.72
CA SER A 37 -14.36 10.36 -23.10
C SER A 37 -15.27 10.20 -21.86
N SER A 38 -16.57 10.21 -22.11
CA SER A 38 -17.66 10.50 -21.18
C SER A 38 -17.86 9.44 -20.08
N THR A 39 -17.26 9.69 -18.92
CA THR A 39 -17.77 9.54 -17.54
C THR A 39 -16.58 9.87 -16.65
N LYS A 40 -16.62 11.00 -15.93
CA LYS A 40 -15.48 11.40 -15.08
C LYS A 40 -15.36 10.43 -13.91
N SER A 41 -14.52 9.40 -14.07
CA SER A 41 -14.19 8.45 -13.00
C SER A 41 -13.51 9.19 -11.85
N ALA A 42 -13.87 8.84 -10.61
CA ALA A 42 -13.28 9.42 -9.41
C ALA A 42 -11.75 9.34 -9.47
N THR A 43 -11.06 10.37 -8.97
CA THR A 43 -9.61 10.36 -8.82
C THR A 43 -9.20 9.58 -7.57
N SER A 44 -7.98 9.06 -7.51
CA SER A 44 -7.44 8.47 -6.29
C SER A 44 -5.94 8.68 -6.19
N ARG A 45 -5.43 8.81 -4.97
CA ARG A 45 -4.00 8.94 -4.66
C ARG A 45 -3.33 7.62 -4.28
N THR A 46 -4.10 6.54 -4.17
CA THR A 46 -3.57 5.19 -3.94
C THR A 46 -2.66 4.78 -5.12
N SER A 47 -1.39 4.49 -4.85
CA SER A 47 -0.38 4.08 -5.81
C SER A 47 0.51 2.97 -5.25
N ALA A 48 0.11 1.72 -5.50
CA ALA A 48 0.98 0.56 -5.28
C ALA A 48 2.20 0.58 -6.20
N LYS A 49 2.06 1.12 -7.43
CA LYS A 49 3.14 1.27 -8.40
C LYS A 49 4.30 2.12 -7.85
N THR A 50 4.01 3.24 -7.19
CA THR A 50 5.05 4.10 -6.60
C THR A 50 5.84 3.34 -5.54
N LEU A 51 5.15 2.67 -4.60
CA LEU A 51 5.81 1.88 -3.57
C LEU A 51 6.65 0.73 -4.14
N TYR A 52 6.13 0.03 -5.15
CA TYR A 52 6.86 -1.03 -5.85
C TYR A 52 8.24 -0.56 -6.32
N TRP A 53 8.29 0.57 -7.04
CA TRP A 53 9.56 1.09 -7.58
C TRP A 53 10.52 1.60 -6.51
N ILE A 54 10.01 2.15 -5.41
CA ILE A 54 10.83 2.54 -4.25
C ILE A 54 11.44 1.29 -3.61
N ILE A 55 10.63 0.27 -3.32
CA ILE A 55 11.03 -0.98 -2.64
C ILE A 55 12.01 -1.79 -3.50
N LYS A 56 11.90 -1.75 -4.84
CA LYS A 56 12.87 -2.38 -5.74
C LYS A 56 14.30 -1.86 -5.57
N LYS A 57 14.48 -0.64 -5.07
CA LYS A 57 15.80 -0.05 -4.78
C LYS A 57 16.36 -0.44 -3.41
N PHE A 58 15.64 -1.24 -2.61
CA PHE A 58 16.08 -1.58 -1.26
C PHE A 58 17.15 -2.66 -1.28
N ASN A 59 18.27 -2.34 -0.62
CA ASN A 59 19.33 -3.28 -0.30
C ASN A 59 18.94 -4.19 0.89
N PRO A 60 19.77 -5.20 1.24
CA PRO A 60 19.44 -6.16 2.29
C PRO A 60 19.13 -5.52 3.65
N ILE A 61 19.91 -4.53 4.10
CA ILE A 61 19.67 -3.88 5.40
C ILE A 61 18.33 -3.15 5.43
N LYS A 62 17.94 -2.44 4.37
CA LYS A 62 16.62 -1.80 4.30
C LYS A 62 15.49 -2.83 4.37
N ARG A 63 15.63 -3.96 3.67
CA ARG A 63 14.65 -5.07 3.73
C ARG A 63 14.57 -5.67 5.13
N GLN A 64 15.69 -5.85 5.81
CA GLN A 64 15.71 -6.30 7.21
C GLN A 64 14.95 -5.32 8.12
N LEU A 65 15.21 -4.02 8.03
CA LEU A 65 14.54 -3.02 8.86
C LEU A 65 13.02 -2.97 8.63
N VAL A 66 12.56 -3.20 7.40
CA VAL A 66 11.12 -3.33 7.07
C VAL A 66 10.51 -4.57 7.72
N ASN A 67 11.23 -5.70 7.73
CA ASN A 67 10.79 -6.90 8.43
C ASN A 67 10.74 -6.69 9.95
N GLU A 68 11.72 -6.00 10.54
CA GLU A 68 11.78 -5.73 11.99
C GLU A 68 10.54 -4.97 12.50
N ILE A 69 10.02 -4.03 11.70
CA ILE A 69 8.80 -3.27 12.06
C ILE A 69 7.51 -4.00 11.68
N GLY A 70 7.60 -5.21 11.12
CA GLY A 70 6.47 -6.06 10.77
C GLY A 70 5.74 -5.70 9.47
N PHE A 71 6.36 -4.91 8.58
CA PHE A 71 5.80 -4.55 7.27
C PHE A 71 6.39 -5.41 6.11
N GLY A 72 6.91 -6.59 6.45
CA GLY A 72 7.63 -7.47 5.53
C GLY A 72 6.85 -7.88 4.28
N GLY A 73 5.53 -8.07 4.38
CA GLY A 73 4.73 -8.50 3.23
C GLY A 73 4.73 -7.49 2.07
N LEU A 74 4.93 -6.20 2.36
CA LEU A 74 5.03 -5.16 1.33
C LEU A 74 6.32 -5.25 0.51
N LEU A 75 7.35 -5.97 0.98
CA LEU A 75 8.57 -6.20 0.22
C LEU A 75 8.32 -7.02 -1.05
N GLU A 76 7.24 -7.81 -1.04
CA GLU A 76 6.79 -8.68 -2.14
C GLU A 76 5.56 -8.10 -2.87
N LEU A 77 5.27 -6.81 -2.68
CA LEU A 77 4.16 -6.14 -3.35
C LEU A 77 4.30 -6.30 -4.87
N PRO A 78 3.29 -6.82 -5.59
CA PRO A 78 3.35 -6.96 -7.04
C PRO A 78 3.25 -5.59 -7.72
N LEU A 79 3.76 -5.50 -8.94
CA LEU A 79 3.57 -4.32 -9.77
C LEU A 79 2.10 -4.24 -10.22
N TRP A 80 1.31 -3.40 -9.54
CA TRP A 80 -0.06 -3.09 -9.92
C TRP A 80 -0.13 -1.83 -10.78
N ASN A 81 -0.28 -2.05 -12.09
CA ASN A 81 -0.28 -1.00 -13.10
C ASN A 81 -1.56 -0.15 -13.13
N ALA A 82 -2.70 -0.71 -12.72
CA ALA A 82 -3.97 0.02 -12.72
C ALA A 82 -4.88 -0.47 -11.59
N ILE A 83 -5.40 0.47 -10.80
CA ILE A 83 -6.46 0.23 -9.81
C ILE A 83 -7.76 0.74 -10.41
N ASN A 84 -8.76 -0.14 -10.57
CA ASN A 84 -10.01 0.24 -11.25
C ASN A 84 -10.87 1.12 -10.34
N ARG A 85 -10.85 2.43 -10.56
CA ARG A 85 -11.52 3.41 -9.70
C ARG A 85 -13.05 3.34 -9.78
N MET A 86 -13.61 2.97 -10.93
CA MET A 86 -15.05 2.73 -11.03
C MET A 86 -15.48 1.55 -10.17
N PHE A 87 -14.68 0.48 -10.19
CA PHE A 87 -14.91 -0.68 -9.34
C PHE A 87 -14.71 -0.34 -7.86
N SER A 88 -13.69 0.44 -7.51
CA SER A 88 -13.52 0.95 -6.13
C SER A 88 -14.71 1.76 -5.65
N THR A 89 -15.23 2.68 -6.46
CA THR A 89 -16.42 3.48 -6.11
C THR A 89 -17.63 2.56 -5.90
N TRP A 90 -17.82 1.58 -6.78
CA TRP A 90 -18.90 0.59 -6.64
C TRP A 90 -18.76 -0.22 -5.35
N LEU A 91 -17.56 -0.72 -5.03
CA LEU A 91 -17.30 -1.47 -3.81
C LEU A 91 -17.58 -0.63 -2.56
N LEU A 92 -17.09 0.61 -2.51
CA LEU A 92 -17.31 1.53 -1.38
C LEU A 92 -18.80 1.85 -1.19
N ALA A 93 -19.56 1.98 -2.28
CA ALA A 93 -21.01 2.15 -2.22
C ALA A 93 -21.75 0.92 -1.67
N LYS A 94 -21.10 -0.25 -1.67
CA LYS A 94 -21.64 -1.52 -1.17
C LYS A 94 -21.12 -1.90 0.23
N VAL A 95 -20.23 -1.12 0.83
CA VAL A 95 -19.73 -1.41 2.18
C VAL A 95 -20.81 -1.18 3.22
N ASP A 96 -21.15 -2.21 3.98
CA ASP A 96 -21.83 -2.08 5.26
C ASP A 96 -20.81 -1.63 6.32
N CYS A 97 -21.01 -0.41 6.81
CA CYS A 97 -20.09 0.25 7.72
C CYS A 97 -20.20 -0.22 9.18
N ILE A 98 -21.26 -0.98 9.51
CA ILE A 98 -21.50 -1.50 10.86
C ILE A 98 -20.90 -2.89 10.98
N ASP A 99 -21.21 -3.76 10.01
CA ASP A 99 -20.79 -5.16 10.03
C ASP A 99 -19.43 -5.42 9.37
N PHE A 100 -18.79 -4.38 8.82
CA PHE A 100 -17.54 -4.47 8.06
C PHE A 100 -17.62 -5.53 6.96
N ALA A 101 -18.58 -5.34 6.04
CA ALA A 101 -18.83 -6.27 4.96
C ALA A 101 -19.10 -5.57 3.62
N ILE A 102 -18.82 -6.23 2.51
CA ILE A 102 -19.30 -5.81 1.19
C ILE A 102 -20.64 -6.50 0.95
N ALA A 103 -21.74 -5.75 0.93
CA ALA A 103 -23.08 -6.26 0.70
C ALA A 103 -23.39 -6.34 -0.81
N LEU A 104 -23.33 -7.55 -1.38
CA LEU A 104 -23.57 -7.76 -2.80
C LEU A 104 -25.06 -7.74 -3.12
N ASP A 105 -25.84 -8.41 -2.27
CA ASP A 105 -27.31 -8.41 -2.23
C ASP A 105 -27.78 -8.77 -0.80
N GLU A 106 -29.08 -9.05 -0.63
CA GLU A 106 -29.69 -9.35 0.66
C GLU A 106 -29.09 -10.58 1.36
N ALA A 107 -28.60 -11.57 0.60
CA ALA A 107 -28.11 -12.84 1.14
C ALA A 107 -26.58 -12.95 1.11
N ARG A 108 -25.91 -12.31 0.14
CA ARG A 108 -24.46 -12.43 -0.08
C ARG A 108 -23.71 -11.23 0.49
N ARG A 109 -22.95 -11.48 1.54
CA ARG A 109 -22.11 -10.49 2.24
C ARG A 109 -20.68 -11.02 2.34
N LEU A 110 -19.69 -10.20 2.00
CA LEU A 110 -18.27 -10.51 2.14
C LEU A 110 -17.73 -9.77 3.36
N GLN A 111 -17.66 -10.44 4.51
CA GLN A 111 -17.10 -9.87 5.73
C GLN A 111 -15.59 -9.73 5.59
N PHE A 112 -15.07 -8.59 6.06
CA PHE A 112 -13.63 -8.36 6.17
C PHE A 112 -13.24 -7.97 7.60
N THR A 113 -12.10 -8.49 8.02
CA THR A 113 -11.52 -8.28 9.35
C THR A 113 -10.13 -7.68 9.23
N PRO A 114 -9.55 -7.13 10.32
CA PRO A 114 -8.16 -6.69 10.31
C PRO A 114 -7.21 -7.78 9.79
N GLN A 115 -7.46 -9.05 10.14
CA GLN A 115 -6.66 -10.18 9.69
C GLN A 115 -6.67 -10.35 8.17
N ASP A 116 -7.74 -9.97 7.48
CA ASP A 116 -7.77 -10.03 6.01
C ASP A 116 -6.90 -8.94 5.37
N VAL A 117 -6.76 -7.77 6.04
CA VAL A 117 -5.80 -6.73 5.64
C VAL A 117 -4.37 -7.23 5.85
N ASN A 118 -4.08 -7.92 6.95
CA ASN A 118 -2.79 -8.56 7.17
C ASN A 118 -2.48 -9.60 6.09
N LYS A 119 -3.43 -10.46 5.72
CA LYS A 119 -3.22 -11.41 4.62
C LYS A 119 -2.97 -10.71 3.28
N ALA A 120 -3.63 -9.58 3.02
CA ALA A 120 -3.50 -8.87 1.74
C ALA A 120 -2.15 -8.14 1.59
N PHE A 121 -1.57 -7.65 2.68
CA PHE A 121 -0.41 -6.75 2.64
C PHE A 121 0.78 -7.16 3.52
N GLY A 122 0.61 -8.15 4.40
CA GLY A 122 1.58 -8.57 5.42
C GLY A 122 2.05 -7.42 6.33
N ILE A 123 1.10 -6.59 6.80
CA ILE A 123 1.32 -5.50 7.77
C ILE A 123 0.81 -5.89 9.17
N PRO A 124 1.26 -5.24 10.26
CA PRO A 124 0.96 -5.71 11.60
C PRO A 124 -0.52 -5.52 11.99
N CYS A 125 -1.09 -6.58 12.57
CA CYS A 125 -2.37 -6.58 13.28
C CYS A 125 -2.10 -6.73 14.79
N GLY A 126 -1.37 -5.77 15.37
CA GLY A 126 -0.98 -5.80 16.77
C GLY A 126 -2.14 -5.56 17.75
N HIS A 127 -1.81 -5.55 19.04
CA HIS A 127 -2.79 -5.39 20.13
C HIS A 127 -2.98 -3.94 20.57
N ARG A 128 -2.07 -3.03 20.22
CA ARG A 128 -2.16 -1.61 20.53
C ARG A 128 -2.92 -0.86 19.45
N ASP A 129 -3.68 0.17 19.85
CA ASP A 129 -4.38 1.02 18.90
C ASP A 129 -3.44 2.11 18.37
N VAL A 130 -3.36 2.24 17.04
CA VAL A 130 -2.59 3.30 16.36
C VAL A 130 -3.07 4.69 16.81
N LEU A 131 -4.35 4.83 17.13
CA LEU A 131 -4.99 6.07 17.59
C LEU A 131 -5.28 6.07 19.11
N GLY A 132 -4.64 5.15 19.83
CA GLY A 132 -4.81 4.99 21.27
C GLY A 132 -4.33 6.20 22.09
N PRO A 133 -4.68 6.27 23.38
CA PRO A 133 -4.20 7.33 24.26
C PRO A 133 -2.66 7.43 24.31
N GLU A 134 -1.93 6.31 24.23
CA GLU A 134 -0.47 6.31 24.24
C GLU A 134 0.17 6.96 23.01
N THR A 135 -0.56 7.03 21.89
CA THR A 135 -0.10 7.64 20.64
C THR A 135 -0.53 9.10 20.52
N LYS A 136 -1.24 9.66 21.52
CA LYS A 136 -1.49 11.11 21.56
C LYS A 136 -0.18 11.85 21.78
N ILE A 137 0.19 12.67 20.80
CA ILE A 137 1.44 13.43 20.82
C ILE A 137 1.13 14.86 21.25
N SER A 138 1.85 15.38 22.23
CA SER A 138 1.87 16.83 22.52
C SER A 138 2.69 17.58 21.47
N ASP A 139 2.50 18.89 21.31
CA ASP A 139 3.29 19.68 20.34
C ASP A 139 4.81 19.56 20.55
N ALA A 140 5.26 19.41 21.80
CA ALA A 140 6.67 19.19 22.13
C ALA A 140 7.17 17.79 21.71
N ALA A 141 6.35 16.75 21.89
CA ALA A 141 6.70 15.41 21.44
C ALA A 141 6.62 15.28 19.91
N MET A 142 5.77 16.08 19.25
CA MET A 142 5.82 16.25 17.79
C MET A 142 7.19 16.78 17.42
N ALA A 143 7.63 17.91 18.00
CA ALA A 143 8.95 18.53 17.73
C ALA A 143 10.13 17.55 17.91
N TYR A 144 10.05 16.63 18.87
CA TYR A 144 11.04 15.56 18.99
C TYR A 144 11.00 14.57 17.82
N LEU A 145 9.81 14.14 17.37
CA LEU A 145 9.68 13.30 16.17
C LEU A 145 10.22 14.00 14.92
N HIS A 146 10.09 15.32 14.83
CA HIS A 146 10.72 16.10 13.75
C HIS A 146 12.24 15.91 13.74
N GLU A 147 12.87 16.06 14.91
CA GLU A 147 14.33 15.93 15.06
C GLU A 147 14.79 14.51 14.73
N GLN A 148 14.08 13.50 15.22
CA GLN A 148 14.44 12.10 15.01
C GLN A 148 14.19 11.63 13.57
N ALA A 149 13.11 12.07 12.94
CA ALA A 149 12.79 11.71 11.56
C ALA A 149 13.61 12.51 10.55
N GLY A 150 14.15 13.68 10.92
CA GLY A 150 14.74 14.63 9.99
C GLY A 150 13.72 15.26 9.04
N ILE A 151 12.43 15.25 9.40
CA ILE A 151 11.31 15.76 8.60
C ILE A 151 10.66 16.96 9.31
N SER A 152 10.40 18.06 8.60
CA SER A 152 9.64 19.19 9.14
C SER A 152 8.12 18.92 9.07
N MET A 153 7.59 18.27 10.11
CA MET A 153 6.19 17.85 10.29
C MET A 153 5.14 18.97 10.42
N SER A 154 5.49 20.26 10.31
CA SER A 154 4.44 21.29 10.12
C SER A 154 3.74 21.07 8.76
N LYS A 155 4.42 20.38 7.83
CA LYS A 155 3.88 19.75 6.63
C LYS A 155 4.69 18.49 6.30
N ILE A 156 4.26 17.30 6.77
CA ILE A 156 4.87 16.05 6.33
C ILE A 156 4.65 15.88 4.83
N SER A 157 5.72 16.13 4.08
CA SER A 157 5.75 15.92 2.64
C SER A 157 6.14 14.47 2.35
N LEU A 158 5.34 13.80 1.53
CA LEU A 158 5.71 12.48 1.00
C LEU A 158 7.07 12.49 0.31
N LYS A 159 7.46 13.62 -0.29
CA LYS A 159 8.77 13.78 -0.93
C LYS A 159 9.93 13.74 0.07
N ASP A 160 9.74 14.29 1.26
CA ASP A 160 10.79 14.30 2.29
C ASP A 160 11.00 12.90 2.86
N ALA A 161 9.90 12.18 3.13
CA ALA A 161 9.95 10.78 3.54
C ALA A 161 10.56 9.89 2.45
N GLU A 162 10.20 10.11 1.17
CA GLU A 162 10.80 9.40 0.04
C GLU A 162 12.31 9.65 -0.06
N LYS A 163 12.77 10.90 0.14
CA LYS A 163 14.19 11.23 0.17
C LYS A 163 14.93 10.41 1.22
N ILE A 164 14.41 10.35 2.45
CA ILE A 164 15.01 9.56 3.55
C ILE A 164 15.04 8.07 3.20
N VAL A 165 13.93 7.53 2.69
CA VAL A 165 13.84 6.11 2.29
C VAL A 165 14.84 5.76 1.18
N LEU A 166 15.16 6.71 0.29
CA LEU A 166 16.11 6.52 -0.81
C LEU A 166 17.57 6.77 -0.43
N MET A 167 17.88 7.39 0.72
CA MET A 167 19.27 7.57 1.18
C MET A 167 19.99 6.24 1.32
N GLU A 168 21.29 6.21 1.04
CA GLU A 168 22.09 5.00 1.27
C GLU A 168 22.10 4.63 2.75
N LEU A 169 21.96 3.33 3.00
CA LEU A 169 21.95 2.76 4.34
C LEU A 169 22.77 1.47 4.32
N SER A 170 23.62 1.29 5.32
CA SER A 170 24.52 0.16 5.53
C SER A 170 24.45 -0.28 6.99
N GLU A 171 25.13 -1.40 7.30
CA GLU A 171 25.17 -1.93 8.67
C GLU A 171 25.78 -0.97 9.67
N SER A 172 26.75 -0.16 9.25
CA SER A 172 27.49 0.79 10.09
C SER A 172 26.72 2.08 10.37
N ASN A 173 25.56 2.31 9.73
CA ASN A 173 24.74 3.49 10.01
C ASN A 173 24.19 3.47 11.44
N THR A 174 24.01 4.65 12.01
CA THR A 174 23.59 4.82 13.39
C THR A 174 22.15 4.32 13.59
N ARG A 175 21.80 4.00 14.85
CA ARG A 175 20.43 3.68 15.23
C ARG A 175 19.45 4.76 14.78
N LEU A 176 19.80 6.03 15.00
CA LEU A 176 19.00 7.17 14.56
C LEU A 176 18.67 7.11 13.06
N GLN A 177 19.66 6.87 12.20
CA GLN A 177 19.45 6.78 10.75
C GLN A 177 18.57 5.58 10.36
N LYS A 178 18.76 4.43 11.02
CA LYS A 178 17.91 3.24 10.83
C LYS A 178 16.48 3.48 11.28
N ASP A 179 16.29 4.22 12.37
CA ASP A 179 14.98 4.59 12.90
C ASP A 179 14.27 5.63 12.01
N SER A 180 14.99 6.65 11.52
CA SER A 180 14.45 7.60 10.54
C SER A 180 13.99 6.88 9.27
N PHE A 181 14.75 5.88 8.80
CA PHE A 181 14.33 5.04 7.67
C PHE A 181 13.03 4.28 7.96
N LYS A 182 12.93 3.61 9.12
CA LYS A 182 11.72 2.87 9.53
C LYS A 182 10.50 3.79 9.58
N MET A 183 10.61 4.95 10.21
CA MET A 183 9.53 5.94 10.30
C MET A 183 9.13 6.44 8.91
N ALA A 184 10.10 6.85 8.09
CA ALA A 184 9.87 7.35 6.75
C ALA A 184 9.23 6.28 5.84
N PHE A 185 9.62 5.01 5.99
CA PHE A 185 9.01 3.90 5.27
C PHE A 185 7.53 3.75 5.60
N VAL A 186 7.15 3.77 6.88
CA VAL A 186 5.73 3.72 7.26
C VAL A 186 4.98 4.93 6.71
N ILE A 187 5.56 6.14 6.78
CA ILE A 187 4.95 7.36 6.24
C ILE A 187 4.65 7.23 4.74
N ILE A 188 5.61 6.75 3.92
CA ILE A 188 5.38 6.60 2.48
C ILE A 188 4.33 5.50 2.19
N VAL A 189 4.33 4.41 2.94
CA VAL A 189 3.34 3.32 2.79
C VAL A 189 1.94 3.83 3.10
N MET A 190 1.79 4.56 4.21
CA MET A 190 0.52 5.15 4.61
C MET A 190 0.06 6.17 3.58
N GLY A 191 0.91 7.11 3.16
CA GLY A 191 0.49 8.17 2.25
C GLY A 191 0.35 7.77 0.78
N HIS A 192 1.01 6.69 0.31
CA HIS A 192 0.81 6.20 -1.05
C HIS A 192 -0.22 5.08 -1.17
N LEU A 193 -0.44 4.24 -0.16
CA LEU A 193 -1.23 3.02 -0.34
C LEU A 193 -2.33 2.84 0.70
N LEU A 194 -1.97 2.86 1.99
CA LEU A 194 -2.83 2.35 3.05
C LEU A 194 -3.82 3.39 3.58
N SER A 195 -3.42 4.66 3.64
CA SER A 195 -4.26 5.77 4.06
C SER A 195 -3.89 7.08 3.34
N PRO A 196 -3.93 7.11 1.99
CA PRO A 196 -3.60 8.29 1.23
C PRO A 196 -4.54 9.46 1.59
N SER A 197 -3.96 10.63 1.82
CA SER A 197 -4.70 11.86 2.08
C SER A 197 -5.40 12.37 0.82
N ILE A 198 -6.47 13.13 1.04
CA ILE A 198 -7.16 13.88 -0.03
C ILE A 198 -6.34 15.12 -0.42
N LYS A 199 -5.47 15.63 0.47
CA LYS A 199 -4.59 16.78 0.22
C LYS A 199 -3.30 16.33 -0.48
N TYR A 200 -2.94 16.99 -1.58
CA TYR A 200 -1.77 16.65 -2.39
C TYR A 200 -0.47 16.71 -1.58
N ASN A 201 0.37 15.67 -1.65
CA ASN A 201 1.65 15.53 -0.94
C ASN A 201 1.59 15.63 0.59
N HIS A 202 0.40 15.54 1.20
CA HIS A 202 0.25 15.52 2.65
C HIS A 202 -0.14 14.11 3.11
N VAL A 203 0.29 13.75 4.30
CA VAL A 203 -0.06 12.47 4.94
C VAL A 203 -1.03 12.74 6.08
N ASN A 204 -1.88 11.77 6.43
CA ASN A 204 -2.64 11.85 7.68
C ASN A 204 -1.63 11.82 8.84
N ILE A 205 -1.75 12.74 9.79
CA ILE A 205 -0.77 12.91 10.87
C ILE A 205 -1.16 12.18 12.15
N ASP A 206 -2.38 11.63 12.21
CA ASP A 206 -2.93 11.01 13.42
C ASP A 206 -2.18 9.74 13.85
N PHE A 207 -1.61 8.98 12.91
CA PHE A 207 -0.87 7.74 13.20
C PHE A 207 0.58 7.95 13.66
N LEU A 208 1.10 9.18 13.59
CA LEU A 208 2.53 9.44 13.83
C LEU A 208 2.96 9.11 15.25
N GLY A 209 2.03 9.10 16.21
CA GLY A 209 2.29 8.70 17.59
C GLY A 209 2.77 7.27 17.71
N ALA A 210 2.28 6.39 16.83
CA ALA A 210 2.71 5.00 16.76
C ALA A 210 4.15 4.85 16.22
N LEU A 211 4.74 5.91 15.65
CA LEU A 211 6.10 5.89 15.10
C LEU A 211 7.17 6.34 16.10
N ARG A 212 6.79 6.77 17.31
CA ARG A 212 7.73 7.32 18.30
C ARG A 212 8.77 6.33 18.79
N CYS A 213 8.41 5.06 18.90
CA CYS A 213 9.31 3.98 19.27
C CYS A 213 9.27 2.95 18.15
N THR A 214 10.32 2.91 17.34
CA THR A 214 10.35 2.08 16.12
C THR A 214 10.30 0.59 16.45
N GLU A 215 10.75 0.21 17.64
CA GLU A 215 10.68 -1.16 18.19
C GLU A 215 9.25 -1.60 18.52
N GLU A 216 8.34 -0.65 18.74
CA GLU A 216 6.94 -0.93 19.06
C GLU A 216 6.02 -0.87 17.83
N ILE A 217 6.51 -0.45 16.66
CA ILE A 217 5.68 -0.28 15.45
C ILE A 217 4.88 -1.55 15.14
N SER A 218 5.49 -2.73 15.29
CA SER A 218 4.85 -4.03 15.03
C SER A 218 3.76 -4.40 16.04
N GLN A 219 3.71 -3.74 17.20
CA GLN A 219 2.71 -3.99 18.25
C GLN A 219 1.40 -3.24 18.01
N TYR A 220 1.37 -2.27 17.10
CA TYR A 220 0.17 -1.52 16.75
C TYR A 220 -0.67 -2.22 15.68
N ASN A 221 -1.99 -2.01 15.74
CA ASN A 221 -2.94 -2.57 14.81
C ASN A 221 -3.13 -1.68 13.56
N TRP A 222 -2.14 -1.72 12.67
CA TRP A 222 -2.19 -1.01 11.39
C TRP A 222 -3.32 -1.52 10.49
N CYS A 223 -3.64 -2.81 10.57
CA CYS A 223 -4.77 -3.41 9.87
C CYS A 223 -6.10 -2.73 10.23
N ALA A 224 -6.39 -2.56 11.53
CA ALA A 224 -7.61 -1.92 12.01
C ALA A 224 -7.64 -0.44 11.62
N TYR A 225 -6.49 0.25 11.64
CA TYR A 225 -6.37 1.61 11.14
C TYR A 225 -6.76 1.71 9.65
N VAL A 226 -6.32 0.78 8.81
CA VAL A 226 -6.70 0.72 7.38
C VAL A 226 -8.21 0.51 7.21
N ILE A 227 -8.80 -0.42 7.98
CA ILE A 227 -10.26 -0.65 7.95
C ILE A 227 -11.02 0.62 8.31
N LYS A 228 -10.61 1.30 9.39
CA LYS A 228 -11.23 2.57 9.80
C LYS A 228 -11.24 3.58 8.64
N GLY A 229 -10.11 3.76 7.96
CA GLY A 229 -10.04 4.66 6.80
C GLY A 229 -10.94 4.23 5.64
N ILE A 230 -11.09 2.93 5.41
CA ILE A 230 -12.03 2.40 4.39
C ILE A 230 -13.47 2.69 4.77
N ILE A 231 -13.84 2.52 6.04
CA ILE A 231 -15.20 2.83 6.53
C ILE A 231 -15.51 4.32 6.37
N GLU A 232 -14.59 5.20 6.74
CA GLU A 232 -14.75 6.66 6.55
C GLU A 232 -14.88 7.02 5.06
N ALA A 233 -14.09 6.37 4.19
CA ALA A 233 -14.19 6.55 2.74
C ALA A 233 -15.53 6.05 2.19
N ALA A 234 -16.04 4.91 2.67
CA ALA A 234 -17.33 4.35 2.28
C ALA A 234 -18.49 5.27 2.68
N GLN A 235 -18.51 5.72 3.94
CA GLN A 235 -19.51 6.67 4.44
C GLN A 235 -19.55 7.94 3.59
N LYS A 236 -18.38 8.48 3.24
CA LYS A 236 -18.29 9.66 2.36
C LYS A 236 -18.86 9.38 0.96
N VAL A 237 -18.46 8.29 0.33
CA VAL A 237 -18.97 7.91 -1.01
C VAL A 237 -20.48 7.72 -0.98
N GLN A 238 -21.01 7.03 0.02
CA GLN A 238 -22.44 6.79 0.19
C GLN A 238 -23.21 8.10 0.43
N ALA A 239 -22.67 9.01 1.25
CA ALA A 239 -23.26 10.32 1.46
C ALA A 239 -23.31 11.14 0.15
N ASP A 240 -22.21 11.19 -0.61
CA ASP A 240 -22.17 11.87 -1.90
C ASP A 240 -23.21 11.30 -2.88
N LEU A 241 -23.31 9.97 -2.99
CA LEU A 241 -24.29 9.30 -3.84
C LEU A 241 -25.74 9.58 -3.40
N SER A 242 -26.03 9.57 -2.09
CA SER A 242 -27.36 9.88 -1.56
C SER A 242 -27.82 11.32 -1.88
N MET A 243 -26.86 12.23 -2.02
CA MET A 243 -27.09 13.63 -2.39
C MET A 243 -27.02 13.86 -3.91
N ASN A 244 -26.99 12.81 -4.74
CA ASN A 244 -26.77 12.86 -6.19
C ASN A 244 -25.51 13.66 -6.60
N LYS A 245 -24.47 13.66 -5.75
CA LYS A 245 -23.18 14.28 -6.05
C LYS A 245 -22.29 13.29 -6.79
N VAL A 246 -21.47 13.83 -7.69
CA VAL A 246 -20.43 13.05 -8.37
C VAL A 246 -19.34 12.73 -7.36
N VAL A 247 -19.01 11.44 -7.21
CA VAL A 247 -17.84 11.00 -6.45
C VAL A 247 -16.58 11.42 -7.19
N SER A 248 -15.94 12.48 -6.72
CA SER A 248 -14.78 13.11 -7.39
C SER A 248 -13.44 12.52 -6.94
N ASN A 249 -13.36 12.01 -5.72
CA ASN A 249 -12.12 11.49 -5.12
C ASN A 249 -12.38 10.28 -4.20
N ILE A 250 -11.54 9.26 -4.32
CA ILE A 250 -11.51 8.08 -3.46
C ILE A 250 -10.30 8.16 -2.52
N SER A 251 -10.55 8.15 -1.22
CA SER A 251 -9.55 8.11 -0.15
C SER A 251 -9.33 6.68 0.38
N ALA A 252 -8.31 6.51 1.24
CA ALA A 252 -7.97 5.25 1.91
C ALA A 252 -7.54 4.10 0.96
N CYS A 253 -7.33 2.91 1.53
CA CYS A 253 -6.89 1.72 0.79
C CYS A 253 -8.04 1.00 0.08
N HIS A 254 -8.69 1.63 -0.90
CA HIS A 254 -9.75 0.97 -1.69
C HIS A 254 -9.27 -0.25 -2.49
N LEU A 255 -7.96 -0.36 -2.71
CA LEU A 255 -7.31 -1.52 -3.30
C LEU A 255 -7.53 -2.80 -2.47
N PHE A 256 -7.58 -2.69 -1.15
CA PHE A 256 -7.94 -3.80 -0.27
C PHE A 256 -9.30 -4.39 -0.64
N LEU A 257 -10.31 -3.54 -0.90
CA LEU A 257 -11.65 -4.02 -1.25
C LEU A 257 -11.63 -4.78 -2.58
N GLN A 258 -10.83 -4.36 -3.56
CA GLN A 258 -10.69 -5.08 -4.82
C GLN A 258 -10.04 -6.46 -4.61
N ILE A 259 -8.95 -6.51 -3.85
CA ILE A 259 -8.26 -7.76 -3.49
C ILE A 259 -9.24 -8.70 -2.79
N HIS A 260 -9.87 -8.21 -1.72
CA HIS A 260 -10.77 -8.99 -0.89
C HIS A 260 -11.98 -9.51 -1.67
N TYR A 261 -12.58 -8.65 -2.51
CA TYR A 261 -13.68 -9.08 -3.38
C TYR A 261 -13.23 -10.17 -4.35
N LEU A 262 -12.12 -9.96 -5.06
CA LEU A 262 -11.62 -10.88 -6.08
C LEU A 262 -11.21 -12.23 -5.50
N ASP A 263 -10.60 -12.27 -4.30
CA ASP A 263 -10.21 -13.50 -3.61
C ASP A 263 -11.44 -14.32 -3.16
N ASN A 264 -12.55 -13.64 -2.89
CA ASN A 264 -13.80 -14.25 -2.44
C ASN A 264 -14.81 -14.51 -3.58
N LEU A 265 -14.44 -14.24 -4.84
CA LEU A 265 -15.26 -14.64 -5.99
C LEU A 265 -15.32 -16.16 -6.09
N LEU A 266 -16.55 -16.70 -6.14
CA LEU A 266 -16.77 -18.09 -6.49
C LEU A 266 -16.69 -18.25 -8.00
N LEU A 267 -15.52 -18.64 -8.50
CA LEU A 267 -15.26 -18.84 -9.94
C LEU A 267 -15.49 -20.30 -10.39
N GLY A 268 -16.01 -21.15 -9.49
CA GLY A 268 -16.27 -22.55 -9.78
C GLY A 268 -14.99 -23.30 -10.19
N PRO A 269 -14.93 -23.97 -11.36
CA PRO A 269 -13.72 -24.67 -11.81
C PRO A 269 -12.48 -23.79 -12.00
N LEU A 270 -12.66 -22.46 -12.11
CA LEU A 270 -11.59 -21.49 -12.32
C LEU A 270 -11.09 -20.86 -11.00
N GLN A 271 -11.53 -21.37 -9.85
CA GLN A 271 -11.15 -20.85 -8.54
C GLN A 271 -9.61 -20.93 -8.35
N PRO A 272 -8.91 -19.80 -8.20
CA PRO A 272 -7.52 -19.80 -7.77
C PRO A 272 -7.41 -20.42 -6.37
N ARG A 273 -6.22 -20.86 -5.98
CA ARG A 273 -5.99 -21.27 -4.58
C ARG A 273 -6.27 -20.06 -3.68
N LYS A 274 -7.22 -20.20 -2.75
CA LYS A 274 -7.51 -19.18 -1.73
C LYS A 274 -6.27 -18.95 -0.86
N ASN A 275 -6.11 -17.73 -0.35
CA ASN A 275 -4.96 -17.31 0.47
C ASN A 275 -3.62 -17.29 -0.30
N MET A 276 -3.63 -16.81 -1.54
CA MET A 276 -2.43 -16.70 -2.39
C MET A 276 -1.62 -15.41 -2.18
N TYR A 277 -2.04 -14.54 -1.27
CA TYR A 277 -1.33 -13.32 -0.92
C TYR A 277 -0.22 -13.61 0.10
N PRO A 278 0.90 -12.88 0.06
CA PRO A 278 2.15 -13.23 0.73
C PRO A 278 2.04 -13.29 2.27
#